data_AF-A0AAW2USD5-F1
#
_entry.id   AF-A0AAW2USD5-F1
#
_cell.length_a   1.000
_cell.length_b   1.000
_cell.length_c   1.000
_cell.angle_alpha   90.00
_cell.angle_beta   90.00
_cell.angle_gamma   90.00
#
_symmetry.space_group_name_H-M   'P 1'
#
loop_
_entity.id
_entity.type
_entity.pdbx_description
1 polymer ?
#
loop_
_entity_poly.entity_id
_entity_poly.type
_entity_poly.pdbx_seq_one_letter_code
_entity_poly.pdbx_strand_id
1 'polypeptide(L)'
;MGLKRKQLPRPPAVSIFEGESFLFNRQKEFLQRLWSDLLVKISNTPVDFISSIEDDVYLILESMKSFHKFDIANVDESLNTFFVKVGAYDEARSLSSEKLSRSLCNQQLRGAKDRLRNAHVKANEEVS
;
A
#
# COMPACT_ATOMS: atom_id res chain seq x y z
N MET A 1 41.16 -31.58 51.79
CA MET A 1 39.71 -31.35 51.85
C MET A 1 39.32 -30.27 50.86
N GLY A 2 38.60 -30.61 49.78
CA GLY A 2 38.23 -29.67 48.71
C GLY A 2 36.81 -29.15 48.87
N LEU A 3 36.65 -27.84 49.04
CA LEU A 3 35.35 -27.16 49.13
C LEU A 3 34.68 -27.11 47.74
N LYS A 4 33.63 -27.92 47.54
CA LYS A 4 32.74 -27.80 46.37
C LYS A 4 31.95 -26.49 46.46
N ARG A 5 32.27 -25.52 45.60
CA ARG A 5 31.45 -24.32 45.41
C ARG A 5 30.13 -24.72 44.77
N LYS A 6 29.02 -24.56 45.50
CA LYS A 6 27.65 -24.69 44.95
C LYS A 6 27.44 -23.55 43.95
N GLN A 7 27.24 -23.88 42.67
CA GLN A 7 26.77 -22.89 41.69
C GLN A 7 25.33 -22.52 42.05
N LEU A 8 25.06 -21.23 42.24
CA LEU A 8 23.69 -20.75 42.35
C LEU A 8 22.98 -20.88 41.00
N PRO A 9 21.66 -21.19 40.99
CA PRO A 9 20.87 -21.18 39.76
C PRO A 9 20.98 -19.82 39.08
N ARG A 10 21.27 -19.81 37.77
CA ARG A 10 21.20 -18.56 37.00
C ARG A 10 19.76 -18.06 37.05
N PRO A 11 19.52 -16.77 37.37
CA PRO A 11 18.18 -16.23 37.30
C PRO A 11 17.64 -16.43 35.88
N PRO A 12 16.35 -16.81 35.71
CA PRO A 12 15.78 -16.96 34.38
C PRO A 12 15.96 -15.64 33.62
N ALA A 13 16.45 -15.73 32.39
CA ALA A 13 16.54 -14.59 31.50
C ALA A 13 15.13 -14.03 31.35
N VAL A 14 14.87 -12.89 31.99
CA VAL A 14 13.57 -12.23 31.95
C VAL A 14 13.44 -11.69 30.54
N SER A 15 12.62 -12.33 29.71
CA SER A 15 12.30 -11.84 28.38
C SER A 15 11.56 -10.52 28.56
N ILE A 16 12.21 -9.41 28.19
CA ILE A 16 11.58 -8.09 28.19
C ILE A 16 10.60 -8.09 27.02
N PHE A 17 9.31 -8.02 27.33
CA PHE A 17 8.28 -7.92 26.30
C PHE A 17 8.29 -6.50 25.72
N GLU A 18 8.80 -6.34 24.50
CA GLU A 18 8.83 -5.06 23.78
C GLU A 18 7.49 -4.78 23.09
N GLY A 19 6.49 -4.40 23.89
CA GLY A 19 5.13 -4.14 23.41
C GLY A 19 5.04 -3.05 22.34
N GLU A 20 5.88 -2.01 22.41
CA GLU A 20 5.90 -0.93 21.43
C GLU A 20 6.38 -1.40 20.06
N SER A 21 7.51 -2.12 20.01
CA SER A 21 8.06 -2.73 18.79
C SER A 21 7.06 -3.72 18.18
N PHE A 22 6.39 -4.52 19.02
CA PHE A 22 5.35 -5.45 18.57
C PHE A 22 4.17 -4.71 17.90
N LEU A 23 3.62 -3.68 18.55
CA LEU A 23 2.50 -2.90 18.00
C LEU A 23 2.89 -2.18 16.72
N PHE A 24 4.07 -1.57 16.68
CA PHE A 24 4.60 -0.90 15.50
C PHE A 24 4.71 -1.85 14.31
N ASN A 25 5.30 -3.04 14.52
CA ASN A 25 5.44 -4.05 13.47
C ASN A 25 4.08 -4.53 12.96
N ARG A 26 3.09 -4.72 13.86
CA ARG A 26 1.73 -5.11 13.44
C ARG A 26 1.02 -4.03 12.63
N GLN A 27 1.18 -2.76 12.99
CA GLN A 27 0.62 -1.64 12.21
C GLN A 27 1.27 -1.56 10.82
N LYS A 28 2.59 -1.73 10.75
CA LYS A 28 3.33 -1.77 9.48
C LYS A 28 2.85 -2.90 8.56
N GLU A 29 2.76 -4.12 9.08
CA GLU A 29 2.25 -5.28 8.34
C GLU A 29 0.82 -5.07 7.84
N PHE A 30 -0.05 -4.49 8.68
CA PHE A 30 -1.41 -4.17 8.31
C PHE A 30 -1.47 -3.19 7.14
N LEU A 31 -0.71 -2.10 7.19
CA LEU A 31 -0.68 -1.09 6.12
C LEU A 31 -0.12 -1.66 4.80
N GLN A 32 0.95 -2.45 4.87
CA GLN A 32 1.53 -3.12 3.69
C GLN A 32 0.52 -4.05 3.03
N ARG A 33 -0.20 -4.83 3.83
CA ARG A 33 -1.21 -5.76 3.33
C ARG A 33 -2.42 -5.03 2.75
N LEU A 34 -2.90 -3.98 3.44
CA LEU A 34 -4.00 -3.15 2.97
C LEU A 34 -3.66 -2.50 1.62
N TRP A 35 -2.43 -1.99 1.48
CA TRP A 35 -1.93 -1.45 0.21
C TRP A 35 -1.87 -2.51 -0.88
N SER A 36 -1.33 -3.71 -0.58
CA SER A 36 -1.31 -4.85 -1.51
C SER A 36 -2.70 -5.21 -2.01
N ASP A 37 -3.65 -5.35 -1.10
CA ASP A 37 -5.02 -5.76 -1.39
C ASP A 37 -5.75 -4.69 -2.24
N LEU A 38 -5.51 -3.41 -1.93
CA LEU A 38 -6.04 -2.28 -2.70
C LEU A 38 -5.54 -2.30 -4.15
N LEU A 39 -4.24 -2.53 -4.35
CA LEU A 39 -3.65 -2.63 -5.68
C LEU A 39 -4.19 -3.80 -6.49
N VAL A 40 -4.41 -4.94 -5.85
CA VAL A 40 -5.06 -6.09 -6.48
C VAL A 40 -6.48 -5.73 -6.91
N LYS A 41 -7.24 -5.06 -6.04
CA LYS A 41 -8.61 -4.62 -6.36
C LYS A 41 -8.62 -3.66 -7.56
N ILE A 42 -7.79 -2.62 -7.54
CA ILE A 42 -7.65 -1.66 -8.65
C ILE A 42 -7.22 -2.39 -9.94
N SER A 43 -6.24 -3.30 -9.86
CA SER A 43 -5.72 -4.05 -11.01
C SER A 43 -6.79 -4.94 -11.65
N ASN A 44 -7.63 -5.57 -10.84
CA ASN A 44 -8.71 -6.45 -11.30
C ASN A 44 -9.94 -5.68 -11.80
N THR A 45 -10.13 -4.43 -11.39
CA THR A 45 -11.21 -3.58 -11.91
C THR A 45 -10.99 -3.28 -13.39
N PRO A 46 -11.94 -3.60 -14.29
CA PRO A 46 -11.83 -3.24 -15.69
C PRO A 46 -11.78 -1.71 -15.85
N VAL A 47 -11.00 -1.23 -16.81
CA VAL A 47 -10.75 0.21 -17.05
C VAL A 47 -12.04 1.04 -17.04
N ASP A 48 -13.08 0.52 -17.68
CA ASP A 48 -14.37 1.17 -17.83
C ASP A 48 -15.17 1.36 -16.53
N PHE A 49 -14.73 0.75 -15.43
CA PHE A 49 -15.34 0.82 -14.10
C PHE A 49 -14.35 1.33 -13.03
N ILE A 50 -13.18 1.86 -13.41
CA ILE A 50 -12.19 2.29 -12.42
C ILE A 50 -12.67 3.52 -11.63
N SER A 51 -13.39 4.46 -12.26
CA SER A 51 -13.96 5.61 -11.55
C SER A 51 -14.99 5.21 -10.50
N SER A 52 -15.70 4.09 -10.69
CA SER A 52 -16.72 3.66 -9.72
C SER A 52 -16.15 3.17 -8.39
N ILE A 53 -14.83 2.96 -8.29
CA ILE A 53 -14.16 2.54 -7.05
C ILE A 53 -13.36 3.67 -6.39
N GLU A 54 -13.39 4.88 -6.95
CA GLU A 54 -12.58 6.01 -6.48
C GLU A 54 -12.87 6.38 -5.02
N ASP A 55 -14.16 6.57 -4.67
CA ASP A 55 -14.58 6.91 -3.31
C ASP A 55 -14.17 5.83 -2.29
N ASP A 56 -14.33 4.56 -2.64
CA ASP A 56 -13.92 3.42 -1.81
C ASP A 56 -12.40 3.42 -1.57
N VAL A 57 -11.62 3.76 -2.60
CA VAL A 57 -10.16 3.82 -2.51
C VAL A 57 -9.71 4.97 -1.62
N TYR A 58 -10.31 6.16 -1.75
CA TYR A 58 -10.00 7.29 -0.87
C TYR A 58 -10.43 7.06 0.57
N LEU A 59 -11.55 6.38 0.81
CA LEU A 59 -11.97 5.98 2.16
C LEU A 59 -10.90 5.12 2.86
N ILE A 60 -10.31 4.17 2.13
CA ILE A 60 -9.24 3.31 2.63
C ILE A 60 -7.98 4.14 2.89
N LEU A 61 -7.62 5.05 1.97
CA LEU A 61 -6.46 5.93 2.11
C LEU A 61 -6.55 6.84 3.34
N GLU A 62 -7.72 7.44 3.60
CA GLU A 62 -7.95 8.23 4.81
C GLU A 62 -7.83 7.38 6.09
N SER A 63 -8.29 6.12 6.05
CA SER A 63 -8.06 5.18 7.15
C SER A 63 -6.57 4.88 7.35
N MET A 64 -5.78 4.79 6.28
CA MET A 64 -4.32 4.63 6.37
C MET A 64 -3.64 5.88 6.97
N LYS A 65 -4.09 7.08 6.63
CA LYS A 65 -3.56 8.36 7.18
C LYS A 65 -3.74 8.48 8.69
N SER A 66 -4.71 7.78 9.28
CA SER A 66 -4.89 7.74 10.74
C SER A 66 -3.67 7.15 11.48
N PHE A 67 -2.84 6.37 10.79
CA PHE A 67 -1.59 5.83 11.31
C PHE A 67 -0.42 6.83 11.12
N HIS A 68 -0.51 7.98 11.79
CA HIS A 68 0.44 9.11 11.75
C HIS A 68 1.94 8.77 11.91
N LYS A 69 2.28 7.56 12.40
CA LYS A 69 3.67 7.08 12.53
C LYS A 69 4.28 6.63 11.21
N PHE A 70 3.48 6.44 10.16
CA PHE A 70 3.93 5.98 8.85
C PHE A 70 3.76 7.08 7.82
N ASP A 71 4.84 7.37 7.09
CA ASP A 71 4.76 8.26 5.94
C ASP A 71 4.17 7.51 4.76
N ILE A 72 2.98 7.92 4.34
CA ILE A 72 2.26 7.38 3.18
C ILE A 72 2.06 8.42 2.09
N ALA A 73 2.81 9.53 2.11
CA ALA A 73 2.71 10.58 1.09
C ALA A 73 2.90 10.04 -0.33
N ASN A 74 3.86 9.12 -0.52
CA ASN A 74 4.10 8.47 -1.80
C ASN A 74 2.88 7.67 -2.29
N VAL A 75 2.13 7.03 -1.38
CA VAL A 75 0.91 6.29 -1.69
C VAL A 75 -0.21 7.25 -2.10
N ASP A 76 -0.38 8.33 -1.34
CA ASP A 76 -1.37 9.38 -1.59
C ASP A 76 -1.15 10.08 -2.93
N GLU A 77 0.09 10.49 -3.22
CA GLU A 77 0.45 11.10 -4.51
C GLU A 77 0.24 10.14 -5.69
N SER A 78 0.60 8.87 -5.51
CA SER A 78 0.45 7.85 -6.55
C SER A 78 -1.02 7.59 -6.89
N LEU A 79 -1.90 7.52 -5.87
CA LEU A 79 -3.34 7.35 -6.05
C LEU A 79 -3.98 8.59 -6.69
N ASN A 80 -3.64 9.79 -6.23
CA ASN A 80 -4.11 11.03 -6.84
C ASN A 80 -3.73 11.10 -8.33
N THR A 81 -2.46 10.86 -8.64
CA THR A 81 -1.98 10.85 -10.04
C THR A 81 -2.68 9.81 -10.89
N PHE A 82 -3.03 8.66 -10.30
CA PHE A 82 -3.76 7.60 -10.97
C PHE A 82 -5.19 8.03 -11.30
N PHE A 83 -5.95 8.56 -10.33
CA PHE A 83 -7.35 8.96 -10.55
C PHE A 83 -7.50 10.20 -11.43
N VAL A 84 -6.54 11.12 -11.44
CA VAL A 84 -6.48 12.20 -12.44
C VAL A 84 -6.46 11.64 -13.87
N LYS A 85 -5.73 10.53 -14.11
CA LYS A 85 -5.72 9.86 -15.43
C LYS A 85 -7.00 9.12 -15.73
N VAL A 86 -7.66 8.57 -14.71
CA VAL A 86 -8.99 7.93 -14.86
C VAL A 86 -10.02 8.97 -15.28
N GLY A 87 -10.05 10.15 -14.64
CA GLY A 87 -10.94 11.24 -15.02
C GLY A 87 -10.73 11.68 -16.47
N ALA A 88 -9.47 11.86 -16.91
CA ALA A 88 -9.15 12.18 -18.30
C ALA A 88 -9.59 11.07 -19.29
N TYR A 89 -9.52 9.79 -18.88
CA TYR A 89 -10.02 8.67 -19.68
C TYR A 89 -11.54 8.71 -19.83
N ASP A 90 -12.27 8.91 -18.74
CA ASP A 90 -13.73 8.94 -18.75
C ASP A 90 -14.26 10.15 -19.54
N GLU A 91 -13.61 11.31 -19.43
CA GLU A 91 -13.91 12.48 -20.24
C GLU A 91 -13.69 12.20 -21.73
N ALA A 92 -12.52 11.66 -22.10
CA ALA A 92 -12.23 11.30 -23.48
C ALA A 92 -13.21 10.24 -24.00
N ARG A 93 -13.62 9.27 -23.18
CA ARG A 93 -14.60 8.24 -23.54
C ARG A 93 -15.99 8.83 -23.78
N SER A 94 -16.39 9.79 -22.95
CA SER A 94 -17.70 10.46 -23.04
C SER A 94 -17.77 11.41 -24.25
N LEU A 95 -16.69 12.15 -24.53
CA LEU A 95 -16.63 13.13 -25.63
C LEU A 95 -16.29 12.51 -26.99
N SER A 96 -15.53 11.40 -27.02
CA SER A 96 -15.01 10.83 -28.26
C SER A 96 -15.90 9.74 -28.84
N SER A 97 -16.41 9.96 -30.05
CA SER A 97 -16.87 8.90 -30.97
C SER A 97 -15.69 8.11 -31.59
N GLU A 98 -14.50 8.70 -31.63
CA GLU A 98 -13.33 8.15 -32.30
C GLU A 98 -12.59 7.09 -31.48
N LYS A 99 -12.48 5.91 -32.08
CA LYS A 99 -11.84 4.71 -31.53
C LYS A 99 -10.35 4.91 -31.21
N LEU A 100 -9.66 5.82 -31.93
CA LEU A 100 -8.22 6.08 -31.79
C LEU A 100 -7.88 6.78 -30.47
N SER A 101 -8.60 7.84 -30.09
CA SER A 101 -8.35 8.57 -28.83
C SER A 101 -8.67 7.71 -27.59
N ARG A 102 -9.73 6.90 -27.65
CA ARG A 102 -10.03 5.91 -26.59
C ARG A 102 -8.93 4.86 -26.45
N SER A 103 -8.33 4.42 -27.56
CA SER A 103 -7.26 3.41 -27.53
C SER A 103 -5.97 3.94 -26.88
N LEU A 104 -5.61 5.19 -27.18
CA LEU A 104 -4.43 5.85 -26.61
C LEU A 104 -4.61 6.07 -25.10
N CYS A 105 -5.79 6.54 -24.69
CA CYS A 105 -6.06 6.79 -23.27
C CYS A 105 -6.13 5.47 -22.47
N ASN A 106 -6.71 4.41 -23.05
CA ASN A 106 -6.63 3.05 -22.49
C ASN A 106 -5.19 2.56 -22.28
N GLN A 107 -4.31 2.81 -23.24
CA GLN A 107 -2.90 2.43 -23.14
C GLN A 107 -2.19 3.23 -22.03
N GLN A 108 -2.46 4.53 -21.91
CA GLN A 108 -1.94 5.36 -20.83
C GLN A 108 -2.40 4.88 -19.45
N LEU A 109 -3.67 4.47 -19.33
CA LEU A 109 -4.22 3.99 -18.06
C LEU A 109 -3.66 2.61 -17.67
N ARG A 110 -3.47 1.70 -18.64
CA ARG A 110 -2.74 0.45 -18.41
C ARG A 110 -1.32 0.72 -17.91
N GLY A 111 -0.60 1.64 -18.56
CA GLY A 111 0.74 2.05 -18.10
C GLY A 111 0.75 2.76 -16.74
N ALA A 112 -0.38 3.36 -16.32
CA ALA A 112 -0.52 3.92 -14.97
C ALA A 112 -0.73 2.80 -13.93
N LYS A 113 -1.54 1.78 -14.23
CA LYS A 113 -1.68 0.58 -13.40
C LYS A 113 -0.33 -0.12 -13.17
N ASP A 114 0.46 -0.28 -14.23
CA ASP A 114 1.77 -0.93 -14.12
C ASP A 114 2.74 -0.11 -13.26
N ARG A 115 2.73 1.23 -13.39
CA ARG A 115 3.51 2.12 -12.52
C ARG A 115 3.08 2.05 -11.06
N LEU A 116 1.77 2.01 -10.81
CA LEU A 116 1.21 1.88 -9.47
C LEU A 116 1.66 0.57 -8.81
N ARG A 117 1.67 -0.53 -9.59
CA ARG A 117 2.20 -1.83 -9.14
C ARG A 117 3.71 -1.80 -8.87
N ASN A 118 4.49 -1.08 -9.68
CA ASN A 118 5.93 -0.97 -9.47
C ASN A 118 6.30 -0.10 -8.25
N ALA A 119 5.52 0.94 -7.96
CA ALA A 119 5.70 1.75 -6.75
C ALA A 119 5.59 0.91 -5.46
N HIS A 120 4.72 -0.11 -5.47
CA HIS A 120 4.61 -1.08 -4.38
C HIS A 120 5.85 -1.97 -4.21
N VAL A 121 6.46 -2.42 -5.31
CA VAL A 121 7.69 -3.23 -5.24
C VAL A 121 8.81 -2.42 -4.60
N LYS A 122 8.99 -1.17 -5.03
CA LYS A 122 10.03 -0.29 -4.52
C LYS A 122 9.82 0.08 -3.04
N ALA A 123 8.57 0.34 -2.63
CA ALA A 123 8.21 0.63 -1.24
C ALA A 123 8.41 -0.57 -0.29
N ASN A 124 8.43 -1.80 -0.80
CA ASN A 124 8.76 -2.99 0.02
C ASN A 124 10.26 -3.32 0.03
N GLU A 125 11.02 -2.94 -1.00
CA GLU A 125 12.48 -3.12 -1.04
C GLU A 125 13.24 -2.13 -0.15
N GLU A 126 12.78 -0.87 -0.04
CA GLU A 126 13.39 0.15 0.83
C GLU A 126 13.08 -0.05 2.33
N VAL A 127 12.32 -1.08 2.67
CA VAL A 127 11.78 -1.33 4.02
C VAL A 127 12.33 -2.63 4.65
N SER A 128 13.23 -3.33 3.94
CA SER A 128 14.00 -4.50 4.42
C SER A 128 15.40 -4.13 4.94
#